data_AF-A0A526YZG0-F1
#
_entry.id   AF-A0A526YZG0-F1
#
_cell.length_a   1.000
_cell.length_b   1.000
_cell.length_c   1.000
_cell.angle_alpha   90.00
_cell.angle_beta   90.00
_cell.angle_gamma   90.00
#
_symmetry.space_group_name_H-M   'P 1'
#
loop_
_entity.id
_entity.type
_entity.pdbx_description
1 polymer ?
#
loop_
_entity_poly.entity_id
_entity_poly.type
_entity_poly.pdbx_seq_one_letter_code
_entity_poly.pdbx_strand_id
1 'polypeptide(L)'
;MAELLVERFENMPPQLRVAARFVLDHPKDVALMSMREQAHQAGVSHSTMMRLARWLGLEGYEDMRSLYARALRETGAGEPARRGADQGGVPGYSTAGVVADTLAAQVSSLGEYGNASQFIAAAQG
;
A
#
# COMPACT_ATOMS: atom_id res chain seq x y z
N MET A 1 -2.80 10.96 -2.11
CA MET A 1 -3.70 9.79 -1.98
C MET A 1 -3.85 9.34 -0.54
N ALA A 2 -2.75 9.07 0.17
CA ALA A 2 -2.79 8.70 1.59
C ALA A 2 -3.54 9.73 2.47
N GLU A 3 -3.34 11.03 2.23
CA GLU A 3 -4.05 12.09 2.96
C GLU A 3 -5.59 12.01 2.81
N LEU A 4 -6.09 11.81 1.58
CA LEU A 4 -7.52 11.64 1.32
C LEU A 4 -8.13 10.43 2.03
N LEU A 5 -7.37 9.34 2.19
CA LEU A 5 -7.81 8.16 2.93
C LEU A 5 -7.92 8.46 4.43
N VAL A 6 -6.97 9.23 4.99
CA VAL A 6 -6.93 9.60 6.41
C VAL A 6 -8.06 10.56 6.77
N GLU A 7 -8.26 11.65 6.00
CA GLU A 7 -9.31 12.66 6.25
C GLU A 7 -10.72 12.08 6.31
N ARG A 8 -10.89 10.95 5.62
CA ARG A 8 -12.17 10.35 5.34
C ARG A 8 -12.43 9.07 6.14
N PHE A 9 -11.39 8.54 6.77
CA PHE A 9 -11.38 7.23 7.42
C PHE A 9 -12.50 7.06 8.46
N GLU A 10 -12.78 8.11 9.23
CA GLU A 10 -13.76 8.08 10.32
C GLU A 10 -15.20 7.95 9.82
N ASN A 11 -15.49 8.49 8.63
CA ASN A 11 -16.80 8.43 8.00
C ASN A 11 -16.97 7.19 7.08
N MET A 12 -15.94 6.35 6.95
CA MET A 12 -16.05 5.15 6.12
C MET A 12 -16.84 4.04 6.83
N PRO A 13 -17.73 3.34 6.09
CA PRO A 13 -18.28 2.05 6.50
C PRO A 13 -17.17 1.08 6.94
N PRO A 14 -17.45 0.16 7.89
CA PRO A 14 -16.43 -0.69 8.50
C PRO A 14 -15.62 -1.50 7.48
N GLN A 15 -16.28 -2.06 6.46
CA GLN A 15 -15.59 -2.82 5.42
C GLN A 15 -14.70 -1.95 4.51
N LEU A 16 -15.09 -0.70 4.26
CA LEU A 16 -14.25 0.25 3.50
C LEU A 16 -13.05 0.70 4.32
N ARG A 17 -13.21 0.80 5.64
CA ARG A 17 -12.14 1.12 6.58
C ARG A 17 -11.05 0.04 6.61
N VAL A 18 -11.44 -1.24 6.57
CA VAL A 18 -10.49 -2.37 6.47
C VAL A 18 -9.70 -2.29 5.16
N ALA A 19 -10.38 -2.08 4.03
CA ALA A 19 -9.73 -1.91 2.74
C ALA A 19 -8.81 -0.66 2.70
N ALA A 20 -9.27 0.46 3.24
CA ALA A 20 -8.49 1.69 3.36
C ALA A 20 -7.24 1.51 4.23
N ARG A 21 -7.37 0.78 5.35
CA ARG A 21 -6.24 0.47 6.23
C ARG A 21 -5.19 -0.35 5.50
N PHE A 22 -5.58 -1.39 4.77
CA PHE A 22 -4.65 -2.16 3.94
C PHE A 22 -3.91 -1.27 2.94
N VAL A 23 -4.63 -0.39 2.25
CA VAL A 23 -4.03 0.51 1.25
C VAL A 23 -3.02 1.48 1.86
N LEU A 24 -3.27 1.95 3.08
CA LEU A 24 -2.36 2.84 3.83
C LEU A 24 -1.13 2.10 4.39
N ASP A 25 -1.32 0.87 4.87
CA ASP A 25 -0.27 0.06 5.51
C ASP A 25 0.68 -0.57 4.46
N HIS A 26 0.13 -0.89 3.29
CA HIS A 26 0.83 -1.65 2.22
C HIS A 26 0.81 -0.93 0.85
N PRO A 27 1.28 0.33 0.73
CA PRO A 27 1.16 1.09 -0.51
C PRO A 27 1.96 0.51 -1.68
N LYS A 28 3.05 -0.23 -1.39
CA LYS A 28 3.84 -0.93 -2.41
C LYS A 28 3.08 -2.13 -2.96
N ASP A 29 2.47 -2.93 -2.10
CA ASP A 29 1.67 -4.08 -2.51
C ASP A 29 0.45 -3.64 -3.34
N VAL A 30 -0.14 -2.48 -3.02
CA VAL A 30 -1.20 -1.88 -3.84
C VAL A 30 -0.76 -1.61 -5.27
N ALA A 31 0.48 -1.14 -5.46
CA ALA A 31 1.04 -0.91 -6.80
C ALA A 31 1.35 -2.22 -7.54
N LEU A 32 1.83 -3.24 -6.83
CA LEU A 32 2.48 -4.41 -7.43
C LEU A 32 1.55 -5.61 -7.60
N MET A 33 0.59 -5.81 -6.71
CA MET A 33 -0.28 -7.00 -6.72
C MET A 33 -1.55 -6.80 -7.55
N SER A 34 -2.18 -7.91 -7.93
CA SER A 34 -3.52 -7.89 -8.54
C SER A 34 -4.58 -7.48 -7.52
N MET A 35 -5.68 -6.86 -7.97
CA MET A 35 -6.79 -6.47 -7.08
C MET A 35 -7.35 -7.65 -6.26
N ARG A 36 -7.41 -8.85 -6.84
CA ARG A 36 -7.86 -10.07 -6.15
C ARG A 36 -6.94 -10.47 -5.00
N GLU A 37 -5.63 -10.38 -5.20
CA GLU A 37 -4.63 -10.70 -4.18
C GLU A 37 -4.69 -9.69 -3.03
N GLN A 38 -4.82 -8.41 -3.36
CA GLN A 38 -4.99 -7.35 -2.36
C GLN A 38 -6.27 -7.52 -1.56
N ALA A 39 -7.40 -7.83 -2.22
CA ALA A 39 -8.66 -8.09 -1.52
C ALA A 39 -8.54 -9.28 -0.56
N HIS A 40 -7.87 -10.35 -1.00
CA HIS A 40 -7.60 -11.51 -0.15
C HIS A 40 -6.72 -11.16 1.05
N GLN A 41 -5.60 -10.44 0.86
CA GLN A 41 -4.72 -10.03 1.97
C GLN A 41 -5.40 -9.05 2.93
N ALA A 42 -6.22 -8.14 2.41
CA ALA A 42 -6.99 -7.20 3.21
C ALA A 42 -8.18 -7.87 3.95
N GLY A 43 -8.50 -9.14 3.65
CA GLY A 43 -9.67 -9.82 4.22
C GLY A 43 -11.01 -9.22 3.77
N VAL A 44 -11.06 -8.64 2.57
CA VAL A 44 -12.27 -8.01 2.01
C VAL A 44 -12.64 -8.58 0.64
N SER A 45 -13.84 -8.25 0.17
CA SER A 45 -14.28 -8.65 -1.17
C SER A 45 -13.69 -7.76 -2.27
N HIS A 46 -13.59 -8.27 -3.50
CA HIS A 46 -13.21 -7.50 -4.69
C HIS A 46 -14.12 -6.28 -4.90
N SER A 47 -15.43 -6.45 -4.70
CA SER A 47 -16.41 -5.37 -4.75
C SER A 47 -16.18 -4.31 -3.68
N THR A 48 -15.62 -4.66 -2.52
CA THR A 48 -15.25 -3.71 -1.46
C THR A 48 -14.11 -2.80 -1.93
N MET A 49 -13.11 -3.35 -2.62
CA MET A 49 -12.01 -2.56 -3.21
C MET A 49 -12.53 -1.60 -4.28
N MET A 50 -13.45 -2.04 -5.15
CA MET A 50 -14.09 -1.15 -6.13
C MET A 50 -14.93 -0.06 -5.47
N ARG A 51 -15.69 -0.38 -4.41
CA ARG A 51 -16.46 0.61 -3.66
C ARG A 51 -15.55 1.62 -2.97
N LEU A 52 -14.40 1.20 -2.44
CA LEU A 52 -13.41 2.11 -1.87
C LEU A 52 -12.95 3.13 -2.92
N ALA A 53 -12.60 2.69 -4.12
CA ALA A 53 -12.19 3.59 -5.21
C ALA A 53 -13.25 4.64 -5.53
N ARG A 54 -14.51 4.21 -5.70
CA ARG A 54 -15.64 5.11 -5.96
C ARG A 54 -15.91 6.05 -4.80
N TRP A 55 -15.77 5.57 -3.57
CA TRP A 55 -15.96 6.35 -2.36
C TRP A 55 -14.91 7.46 -2.25
N LEU A 56 -13.70 7.23 -2.76
CA LEU A 56 -12.61 8.21 -2.87
C LEU A 56 -12.76 9.14 -4.09
N GLY A 57 -13.85 9.04 -4.85
CA GLY A 57 -14.12 9.87 -6.03
C GLY A 57 -13.42 9.41 -7.31
N LEU A 58 -12.87 8.20 -7.34
CA LEU A 58 -12.19 7.65 -8.51
C LEU A 58 -13.19 6.87 -9.39
N GLU A 59 -12.92 6.82 -10.69
CA GLU A 59 -13.77 6.09 -11.66
C GLU A 59 -13.76 4.58 -11.40
N GLY A 60 -12.60 4.06 -10.97
CA GLY A 60 -12.41 2.66 -10.68
C GLY A 60 -11.15 2.38 -9.88
N TYR A 61 -10.98 1.11 -9.52
CA TYR A 61 -9.83 0.68 -8.74
C TYR A 61 -8.49 0.85 -9.49
N GLU A 62 -8.48 0.64 -10.81
CA GLU A 62 -7.24 0.79 -11.60
C GLU A 62 -6.69 2.22 -11.54
N ASP A 63 -7.56 3.22 -11.41
CA ASP A 63 -7.15 4.62 -11.22
C ASP A 63 -6.41 4.79 -9.88
N MET A 64 -6.96 4.21 -8.80
CA MET A 64 -6.30 4.16 -7.49
C MET A 64 -4.93 3.50 -7.57
N ARG A 65 -4.85 2.31 -8.18
CA ARG A 65 -3.61 1.54 -8.32
C ARG A 65 -2.57 2.32 -9.14
N SER A 66 -3.00 3.02 -10.19
CA SER A 66 -2.13 3.84 -11.03
C SER A 66 -1.45 4.96 -10.24
N LEU A 67 -2.15 5.59 -9.29
CA LEU A 67 -1.57 6.61 -8.40
C LEU A 67 -0.43 6.03 -7.55
N TYR A 68 -0.62 4.84 -6.97
CA TYR A 68 0.43 4.16 -6.20
C TYR A 68 1.59 3.68 -7.09
N ALA A 69 1.30 3.12 -8.27
CA ALA A 69 2.32 2.68 -9.22
C ALA A 69 3.14 3.85 -9.80
N ARG A 70 2.52 5.01 -9.98
CA ARG A 70 3.22 6.24 -10.37
C ARG A 70 4.14 6.73 -9.25
N ALA A 71 3.63 6.84 -8.02
CA ALA A 71 4.43 7.28 -6.88
C ALA A 71 5.64 6.36 -6.62
N LEU A 72 5.47 5.04 -6.81
CA LEU A 72 6.55 4.07 -6.69
C LEU A 72 7.63 4.27 -7.77
N ARG A 73 7.24 4.54 -9.01
CA ARG A 73 8.18 4.86 -10.11
C ARG A 73 8.90 6.18 -9.87
N GLU A 74 8.21 7.22 -9.40
CA GLU A 74 8.81 8.51 -9.07
C GLU A 74 9.81 8.40 -7.91
N THR A 75 9.54 7.53 -6.92
CA THR A 75 10.47 7.23 -5.82
C THR A 75 11.68 6.42 -6.29
N GLY A 76 11.50 5.48 -7.21
CA GLY A 76 12.60 4.67 -7.79
C GLY A 76 13.40 5.40 -8.88
N ALA A 77 12.83 6.43 -9.51
CA ALA A 77 13.48 7.24 -10.55
C ALA A 77 14.44 8.31 -9.98
N GLY A 78 14.61 8.36 -8.66
CA GLY A 78 15.65 9.16 -8.00
C GLY A 78 17.08 8.65 -8.24
N GLU A 79 17.24 7.44 -8.77
CA GLU A 79 18.49 7.01 -9.41
C GLU A 79 18.38 7.27 -10.91
N PRO A 80 19.38 7.89 -11.56
CA PRO A 80 19.41 8.01 -13.01
C PRO A 80 19.65 6.62 -13.60
N ALA A 81 18.59 5.83 -13.70
CA ALA A 81 18.53 4.63 -14.50
C ALA A 81 18.78 5.08 -15.94
N ARG A 82 20.02 4.86 -16.37
CA ARG A 82 20.53 5.25 -17.68
C ARG A 82 19.51 4.83 -18.72
N ARG A 83 19.05 5.83 -19.46
CA ARG A 83 18.25 5.74 -20.68
C ARG A 83 18.85 4.68 -21.61
N GLY A 84 18.35 3.46 -21.53
CA GLY A 84 18.50 2.41 -22.52
C GLY A 84 17.14 2.22 -23.16
N ALA A 85 16.95 2.85 -24.31
CA ALA A 85 15.83 2.55 -25.17
C ALA A 85 15.99 1.10 -25.67
N ASP A 86 15.04 0.24 -25.35
CA ASP A 86 14.74 -0.92 -26.19
C ASP A 86 13.25 -1.24 -26.06
N GLN A 87 12.54 -1.05 -27.16
CA GLN A 87 11.17 -1.48 -27.33
C GLN A 87 11.20 -2.93 -27.82
N GLY A 88 10.58 -3.86 -27.08
CA GLY A 88 10.36 -5.19 -27.64
C GLY A 88 9.88 -6.25 -26.66
N GLY A 89 8.60 -6.60 -26.75
CA GLY A 89 8.20 -8.01 -26.68
C GLY A 89 7.84 -8.62 -25.32
N VAL A 90 6.53 -8.89 -25.18
CA VAL A 90 5.84 -9.99 -24.45
C VAL A 90 5.96 -10.09 -22.91
N PRO A 91 4.82 -10.13 -22.15
CA PRO A 91 4.85 -10.41 -20.72
C PRO A 91 4.96 -11.92 -20.48
N GLY A 92 6.21 -12.38 -20.28
CA GLY A 92 6.53 -13.69 -19.72
C GLY A 92 6.73 -13.58 -18.19
N TYR A 93 6.15 -14.53 -17.48
CA TYR A 93 6.16 -14.71 -16.04
C TYR A 93 7.57 -14.87 -15.44
N SER A 94 7.69 -14.45 -14.17
CA SER A 94 8.77 -14.74 -13.19
C SER A 94 10.17 -14.17 -13.43
N THR A 95 10.62 -13.36 -12.48
CA THR A 95 11.88 -13.69 -11.78
C THR A 95 11.88 -13.14 -10.35
N ALA A 96 11.93 -14.06 -9.40
CA ALA A 96 12.33 -13.80 -8.03
C ALA A 96 13.83 -13.48 -7.96
N GLY A 97 14.22 -12.58 -7.05
CA GLY A 97 15.59 -12.52 -6.52
C GLY A 97 16.45 -11.35 -7.03
N VAL A 98 16.33 -10.20 -6.37
CA VAL A 98 17.38 -9.17 -6.12
C VAL A 98 16.71 -8.08 -5.28
N VAL A 99 17.08 -7.68 -4.06
CA VAL A 99 18.26 -7.87 -3.22
C VAL A 99 17.82 -7.71 -1.75
N ALA A 100 18.23 -8.64 -0.90
CA ALA A 100 17.91 -8.69 0.52
C ALA A 100 18.80 -7.77 1.40
N ASP A 101 19.37 -6.69 0.85
CA ASP A 101 20.47 -5.95 1.50
C ASP A 101 20.12 -4.56 2.06
N THR A 102 18.83 -4.20 2.19
CA THR A 102 18.44 -2.88 2.74
C THR A 102 17.39 -2.94 3.84
N LEU A 103 17.12 -4.11 4.41
CA LEU A 103 16.12 -4.26 5.49
C LEU A 103 16.70 -4.11 6.91
N ALA A 104 18.03 -4.17 7.07
CA ALA A 104 18.65 -4.02 8.39
C ALA A 104 18.75 -2.56 8.86
N ALA A 105 18.74 -1.58 7.95
CA ALA A 105 18.95 -0.17 8.31
C ALA A 105 17.66 0.58 8.74
N GLN A 106 16.46 0.03 8.48
CA GLN A 106 15.20 0.74 8.77
C GLN A 106 14.45 0.24 10.01
N VAL A 107 14.89 -0.87 10.62
CA VAL A 107 14.27 -1.38 11.86
C VAL A 107 14.57 -0.51 13.08
N SER A 108 15.57 0.37 13.02
CA SER A 108 15.83 1.33 14.11
C SER A 108 14.83 2.49 14.14
N SER A 109 14.11 2.77 13.05
CA SER A 109 13.19 3.93 13.00
C SER A 109 11.73 3.59 13.28
N LEU A 110 11.38 2.30 13.39
CA LEU A 110 10.01 1.85 13.66
C LEU A 110 9.82 1.29 15.09
N GLY A 111 10.74 1.57 16.01
CA GLY A 111 10.55 1.35 17.45
C GLY A 111 9.65 2.38 18.12
N GLU A 112 9.32 3.51 17.47
CA GLU A 112 8.71 4.68 18.12
C GLU A 112 7.17 4.75 18.03
N TYR A 113 6.51 3.82 17.33
CA TYR A 113 5.04 3.81 17.23
C TYR A 113 4.37 2.58 17.88
N GLY A 114 5.15 1.73 18.56
CA GLY A 114 4.66 0.53 19.24
C GLY A 114 4.38 0.68 20.74
N ASN A 115 4.73 1.80 21.39
CA ASN A 115 4.60 1.96 22.84
C ASN A 115 3.55 3.01 23.27
N ALA A 116 2.35 2.95 22.67
CA ALA A 116 1.20 3.72 23.15
C ALA A 116 0.10 2.84 23.79
N SER A 117 0.33 1.53 23.94
CA SER A 117 -0.69 0.58 24.42
C SER A 117 -0.32 -0.19 25.70
N GLN A 118 0.75 0.20 26.40
CA GLN A 118 1.17 -0.48 27.64
C GLN A 118 1.16 0.44 28.87
N PHE A 119 0.03 1.06 29.22
CA PHE A 119 -0.21 1.50 30.60
C PHE A 119 -1.70 1.47 30.93
N ILE A 120 -2.25 0.26 31.03
CA ILE A 120 -3.38 0.01 31.93
C ILE A 120 -2.99 -1.19 32.79
N ALA A 121 -2.89 -0.97 34.11
CA ALA A 121 -2.74 -1.91 35.23
C ALA A 121 -1.40 -1.85 36.00
N ALA A 122 -1.30 -0.87 36.92
CA ALA A 122 -0.73 -1.05 38.26
C ALA A 122 -0.95 0.23 39.10
N ALA A 123 -2.20 0.48 39.50
CA ALA A 123 -2.53 1.43 40.57
C ALA A 123 -3.82 0.97 41.28
N GLN A 124 -3.72 -0.17 41.94
CA GLN A 124 -4.59 -0.59 43.04
C GLN A 124 -3.68 -1.30 44.05
N GLY A 125 -3.47 -0.67 45.21
CA GLY A 125 -2.60 -1.15 46.30
C GLY A 125 -1.87 -0.01 46.98
#